data_AF-A0A7C7EK75-F1
#
_entry.id   AF-A0A7C7EK75-F1
#
_cell.length_a   1.000
_cell.length_b   1.000
_cell.length_c   1.000
_cell.angle_alpha   90.00
_cell.angle_beta   90.00
_cell.angle_gamma   90.00
#
_symmetry.space_group_name_H-M   'P 1'
#
loop_
_entity.id
_entity.type
_entity.pdbx_description
1 polymer ?
#
loop_
_entity_poly.entity_id
_entity_poly.type
_entity_poly.pdbx_seq_one_letter_code
_entity_poly.pdbx_strand_id
1 'polypeptide(L)'
;MQTREMYFKTDFEVRQEEQERYIEGYFIRFNEETELWSGVYEEVSPEAVANSLKNNDIRCLFNHDTSIVLGRTGNGSLELRTDEKGVYGRVKINQK
;
A
#
# COMPACT_ATOMS: atom_id res chain seq x y z
N MET A 1 22.80 -9.48 -5.32
CA MET A 1 21.69 -8.99 -4.47
C MET A 1 20.50 -9.87 -4.81
N GLN A 2 20.05 -10.74 -3.91
CA GLN A 2 18.86 -11.56 -4.15
C GLN A 2 17.62 -10.71 -3.88
N THR A 3 16.75 -10.60 -4.88
CA THR A 3 15.44 -9.96 -4.74
C THR A 3 14.57 -10.88 -3.89
N ARG A 4 14.06 -10.38 -2.76
CA ARG A 4 13.10 -11.11 -1.92
C ARG A 4 11.71 -10.90 -2.52
N GLU A 5 11.03 -11.98 -2.87
CA GLU A 5 9.63 -11.95 -3.27
C GLU A 5 8.80 -12.51 -2.10
N MET A 6 7.92 -11.69 -1.52
CA MET A 6 6.90 -12.12 -0.56
C MET A 6 5.54 -12.07 -1.25
N TYR A 7 4.88 -13.22 -1.32
CA TYR A 7 3.52 -13.34 -1.85
C TYR A 7 2.58 -13.75 -0.72
N PHE A 8 1.72 -12.83 -0.29
CA PHE A 8 0.64 -13.15 0.64
C PHE A 8 -0.59 -13.55 -0.17
N LYS A 9 -1.15 -14.73 0.14
CA LYS A 9 -2.41 -15.15 -0.46
C LYS A 9 -3.52 -14.31 0.18
N THR A 10 -4.08 -13.39 -0.59
CA THR A 10 -5.24 -12.59 -0.19
C THR A 10 -6.41 -12.90 -1.11
N ASP A 11 -7.62 -12.84 -0.56
CA ASP A 11 -8.82 -12.72 -1.37
C ASP A 11 -8.82 -11.31 -1.97
N PHE A 12 -9.01 -11.20 -3.29
CA PHE A 12 -9.16 -9.93 -3.97
C PHE A 12 -10.56 -9.88 -4.57
N GLU A 13 -11.23 -8.74 -4.38
CA GLU A 13 -12.51 -8.48 -4.99
C GLU A 13 -12.31 -7.60 -6.23
N VAL A 14 -12.74 -8.09 -7.38
CA VAL A 14 -12.83 -7.26 -8.58
C VAL A 14 -14.23 -6.69 -8.64
N ARG A 15 -14.34 -5.38 -8.46
CA ARG A 15 -15.59 -4.63 -8.57
C ARG A 15 -15.48 -3.72 -9.79
N GLN A 16 -16.49 -3.75 -10.66
CA GLN A 16 -16.58 -2.87 -11.82
C GLN A 16 -17.82 -1.99 -11.66
N GLU A 17 -17.60 -0.76 -11.20
CA GLU A 17 -18.57 0.33 -11.28
C GLU A 17 -17.90 1.46 -12.07
N GLU A 18 -18.55 1.92 -13.14
CA GLU A 18 -18.09 2.99 -14.05
C GLU A 18 -16.85 2.67 -14.93
N GLN A 19 -16.42 3.67 -15.73
CA GLN A 19 -15.28 3.58 -16.67
C GLN A 19 -13.91 3.63 -15.98
N GLU A 20 -13.87 3.92 -14.67
CA GLU A 20 -12.65 4.16 -13.91
C GLU A 20 -12.14 2.89 -13.24
N ARG A 21 -10.81 2.72 -13.16
CA ARG A 21 -10.18 1.55 -12.52
C ARG A 21 -9.43 1.97 -11.27
N TYR A 22 -9.51 1.15 -10.24
CA TYR A 22 -8.88 1.38 -8.96
C TYR A 22 -8.11 0.14 -8.49
N ILE A 23 -6.98 0.36 -7.82
CA ILE A 23 -6.37 -0.63 -6.93
C ILE A 23 -6.55 -0.09 -5.52
N GLU A 24 -7.12 -0.90 -4.63
CA GLU A 24 -7.40 -0.47 -3.27
C GLU A 24 -7.29 -1.61 -2.26
N GLY A 25 -7.03 -1.26 -1.02
CA GLY A 25 -6.88 -2.21 0.08
C GLY A 25 -6.01 -1.67 1.21
N TYR A 26 -5.71 -2.52 2.17
CA TYR A 26 -4.77 -2.19 3.25
C TYR A 26 -3.34 -2.46 2.77
N PHE A 27 -2.56 -1.39 2.57
CA PHE A 27 -1.16 -1.49 2.16
C PHE A 27 -0.24 -1.80 3.35
N ILE A 28 -0.69 -1.49 4.57
CA ILE A 28 -0.02 -1.83 5.83
C ILE A 28 -1.12 -2.27 6.80
N ARG A 29 -0.88 -3.34 7.56
CA ARG A 29 -1.72 -3.78 8.69
C ARG A 29 -1.02 -3.40 10.00
N PHE A 30 -1.77 -2.87 10.95
CA PHE A 30 -1.22 -2.51 12.26
C PHE A 30 -1.45 -3.63 13.26
N ASN A 31 -0.53 -3.74 14.23
CA ASN A 31 -0.65 -4.64 15.37
C ASN A 31 -0.89 -6.12 14.99
N GLU A 32 -0.33 -6.53 13.84
CA GLU A 32 -0.41 -7.89 13.31
C GLU A 32 1.01 -8.39 13.08
N GLU A 33 1.43 -9.40 13.86
CA GLU A 33 2.78 -9.97 13.76
C GLU A 33 2.98 -10.70 12.43
N THR A 34 4.09 -10.40 11.76
CA THR A 34 4.58 -11.12 10.58
C THR A 34 5.89 -11.81 10.92
N GLU A 35 5.95 -13.13 10.79
CA GLU A 35 7.21 -13.87 10.94
C GLU A 35 8.08 -13.65 9.70
N LEU A 36 9.18 -12.92 9.86
CA LEU A 36 10.11 -12.60 8.77
C LEU A 36 11.10 -13.75 8.51
N TRP A 37 11.49 -14.44 9.58
CA TRP A 37 12.32 -15.65 9.61
C TRP A 37 12.08 -16.38 10.93
N SER A 38 12.53 -17.65 11.01
CA SER A 38 12.30 -18.52 12.17
C SER A 38 12.56 -17.81 13.50
N GLY A 39 11.49 -17.55 14.25
CA GLY A 39 11.54 -16.94 15.58
C GLY A 39 11.80 -15.42 15.60
N VAL A 40 11.66 -14.73 14.48
CA VAL A 40 11.72 -13.26 14.43
C VAL A 40 10.48 -12.70 13.77
N TYR A 41 9.82 -11.84 14.53
CA TYR A 41 8.54 -11.25 14.22
C TYR A 41 8.70 -9.75 14.07
N GLU A 42 7.96 -9.19 13.11
CA GLU A 42 7.81 -7.75 12.91
C GLU A 42 6.35 -7.37 13.08
N GLU A 43 6.12 -6.22 13.70
CA GLU A 43 4.80 -5.60 13.83
C GLU A 43 4.95 -4.11 13.51
N VAL A 44 3.94 -3.54 12.85
CA VAL A 44 3.90 -2.11 12.57
C VAL A 44 2.90 -1.43 13.51
N SER A 45 3.36 -0.48 14.33
CA SER A 45 2.46 0.35 15.14
C SER A 45 1.83 1.47 14.30
N PRO A 46 0.61 1.92 14.62
CA PRO A 46 -0.04 3.04 13.94
C PRO A 46 0.80 4.33 13.90
N GLU A 47 1.57 4.59 14.96
CA GLU A 47 2.41 5.77 15.11
C GLU A 47 3.60 5.76 14.15
N ALA A 48 4.06 4.57 13.71
CA ALA A 48 5.24 4.42 12.86
C ALA A 48 5.12 5.15 11.52
N VAL A 49 3.90 5.26 10.99
CA VAL A 49 3.63 5.87 9.66
C VAL A 49 3.15 7.31 9.72
N ALA A 50 2.71 7.78 10.91
CA ALA A 50 1.98 9.04 11.06
C ALA A 50 2.73 10.26 10.51
N ASN A 51 4.03 10.37 10.82
CA ASN A 51 4.85 11.48 10.34
C ASN A 51 5.05 11.46 8.82
N SER A 52 5.18 10.27 8.22
CA SER A 52 5.36 10.14 6.77
C SER A 52 4.08 10.49 6.02
N LEU A 53 2.94 9.95 6.45
CA LEU A 53 1.63 10.24 5.86
C LEU A 53 1.28 11.73 5.90
N LYS A 54 1.69 12.43 6.95
CA LYS A 54 1.42 13.86 7.12
C LYS A 54 2.29 14.76 6.24
N ASN A 55 3.56 14.42 6.08
CA ASN A 55 4.56 15.37 5.57
C ASN A 55 5.12 15.03 4.19
N ASN A 56 4.92 13.80 3.69
CA ASN A 56 5.52 13.34 2.45
C ASN A 56 4.52 13.22 1.30
N ASP A 57 5.02 13.44 0.09
CA ASP A 57 4.33 13.04 -1.14
C ASP A 57 4.68 11.58 -1.45
N ILE A 58 3.72 10.69 -1.23
CA ILE A 58 3.90 9.24 -1.28
C ILE A 58 3.52 8.74 -2.67
N ARG A 59 4.36 7.86 -3.23
CA ARG A 59 4.21 7.30 -4.57
C ARG A 59 3.77 5.83 -4.47
N CYS A 60 2.72 5.47 -5.20
CA CYS A 60 2.39 4.08 -5.50
C CYS A 60 3.20 3.67 -6.74
N LEU A 61 4.11 2.72 -6.59
CA LEU A 61 5.02 2.27 -7.65
C LEU A 61 4.67 0.86 -8.09
N PHE A 62 4.91 0.56 -9.36
CA PHE A 62 4.94 -0.83 -9.81
C PHE A 62 6.31 -1.44 -9.50
N ASN A 63 6.34 -2.54 -8.73
CA ASN A 63 7.56 -3.31 -8.45
C ASN A 63 8.73 -2.49 -7.88
N HIS A 64 8.45 -1.49 -7.03
CA HIS A 64 9.46 -0.55 -6.50
C HIS A 64 10.26 0.22 -7.57
N ASP A 65 9.82 0.19 -8.85
CA ASP A 65 10.47 0.91 -9.93
C ASP A 65 10.03 2.37 -9.90
N THR A 66 10.95 3.26 -9.56
CA THR A 66 10.69 4.71 -9.50
C THR A 66 10.39 5.34 -10.86
N SER A 67 10.64 4.64 -11.97
CA SER A 67 10.28 5.07 -13.32
C SER A 67 8.81 4.80 -13.67
N ILE A 68 8.13 3.90 -12.92
CA ILE A 68 6.74 3.51 -13.17
C ILE A 68 5.87 3.88 -11.96
N VAL A 69 5.39 5.12 -11.95
CA VAL A 69 4.51 5.67 -10.91
C VAL A 69 3.05 5.45 -11.28
N LEU A 70 2.33 4.66 -10.48
CA LEU A 70 0.90 4.37 -10.64
C LEU A 70 0.02 5.50 -10.08
N GLY A 71 0.47 6.17 -9.01
CA GLY A 71 -0.24 7.29 -8.40
C GLY A 71 0.56 7.98 -7.31
N ARG A 72 0.08 9.15 -6.88
CA ARG A 72 0.73 10.02 -5.89
C ARG A 72 -0.26 10.73 -4.99
N THR A 73 0.09 10.91 -3.72
CA THR A 73 -0.73 11.72 -2.81
C THR A 73 -0.69 13.20 -3.19
N GLY A 74 0.45 13.71 -3.66
CA GLY A 74 0.60 15.13 -3.98
C GLY A 74 -0.23 15.64 -5.16
N ASN A 75 -0.77 14.76 -6.01
CA ASN A 75 -1.68 15.13 -7.10
C ASN A 75 -3.09 14.50 -6.97
N GLY A 76 -3.38 13.86 -5.84
CA GLY A 76 -4.68 13.25 -5.56
C GLY A 76 -5.00 11.97 -6.35
N SER A 77 -4.05 11.40 -7.10
CA SER A 77 -4.28 10.11 -7.80
C SER A 77 -4.15 8.89 -6.88
N LEU A 78 -3.49 9.07 -5.73
CA LEU A 78 -3.44 8.12 -4.62
C LEU A 78 -4.02 8.76 -3.37
N GLU A 79 -5.01 8.11 -2.78
CA GLU A 79 -5.57 8.45 -1.48
C GLU A 79 -5.06 7.45 -0.43
N LEU A 80 -4.60 7.97 0.72
CA LEU A 80 -4.20 7.17 1.87
C LEU A 80 -4.96 7.65 3.10
N ARG A 81 -5.50 6.70 3.87
CA ARG A 81 -6.13 6.95 5.17
C ARG A 81 -5.71 5.91 6.18
N THR A 82 -5.66 6.28 7.45
CA THR A 82 -5.44 5.33 8.55
C THR A 82 -6.75 5.02 9.24
N ASP A 83 -6.89 3.78 9.67
CA ASP A 83 -7.90 3.34 10.64
C ASP A 83 -7.27 2.32 11.60
N GLU A 84 -8.08 1.75 12.50
CA GLU A 84 -7.62 0.77 13.50
C GLU A 84 -6.96 -0.47 12.88
N LYS A 85 -7.28 -0.81 11.62
CA LYS A 85 -6.72 -1.99 10.94
C LYS A 85 -5.38 -1.70 10.28
N GLY A 86 -5.12 -0.47 9.85
CA GLY A 86 -3.96 -0.20 9.01
C GLY A 86 -4.01 1.08 8.18
N VAL A 87 -3.10 1.15 7.20
CA VAL A 87 -3.11 2.17 6.15
C VAL A 87 -3.92 1.64 4.97
N TYR A 88 -5.12 2.16 4.77
CA TYR A 88 -5.92 1.92 3.58
C TYR A 88 -5.45 2.86 2.46
N GLY A 89 -5.24 2.30 1.27
CA GLY A 89 -4.92 3.04 0.07
C GLY A 89 -5.93 2.79 -1.04
N ARG A 90 -6.16 3.81 -1.87
CA ARG A 90 -6.90 3.73 -3.12
C ARG A 90 -6.17 4.53 -4.19
N VAL A 91 -5.75 3.87 -5.25
CA VAL A 91 -5.08 4.50 -6.39
C VAL A 91 -5.93 4.36 -7.64
N LYS A 92 -6.14 5.47 -8.34
CA LYS A 92 -6.81 5.49 -9.64
C LYS A 92 -5.83 5.12 -10.74
N ILE A 93 -6.14 4.07 -11.49
CA ILE A 93 -5.30 3.59 -12.58
C ILE A 93 -5.74 4.25 -13.88
N ASN A 94 -4.82 4.99 -14.50
CA ASN A 94 -5.03 5.55 -15.82
C ASN A 94 -5.07 4.43 -16.88
N GLN A 95 -6.02 4.52 -17.81
CA GLN A 95 -6.18 3.55 -18.90
C GLN A 95 -5.40 3.93 -20.18
N LYS A 96 -4.69 5.06 -20.17
CA LYS A 96 -3.94 5.60 -21.31
C LYS A 96 -2.45 5.64 -21.03
#